data_AF-A0A928CMS5-F1
#
_entry.id   AF-A0A928CMS5-F1
#
_cell.length_a   1.000
_cell.length_b   1.000
_cell.length_c   1.000
_cell.angle_alpha   90.00
_cell.angle_beta   90.00
_cell.angle_gamma   90.00
#
_symmetry.space_group_name_H-M   'P 1'
#
loop_
_entity.id
_entity.type
_entity.pdbx_description
1 polymer ?
#
loop_
_entity_poly.entity_id
_entity_poly.type
_entity_poly.pdbx_seq_one_letter_code
_entity_poly.pdbx_strand_id
1 'polypeptide(L)'
;MLITKNNGDDAFVQGIDTQSQVAIWAINHLNSRQISKLGLTHIPGGAADASGMKILRDTGCGLTLENNIAIEPIIVPLDGSQPLAPTLPQRELYNVPANNILLALNDMTKGFDPVYTANSLGLFKRIMDKVSGPKLCREFREPQIPVPGLFNMECRDAEGNFTGRYVLFNGSVFEAKIFKYTDSPDGAYFHFAPSKSAIYIPQNCNGCFTTNANIAVCNPGMGWLCTADGVENLDWEIIRRFGKSARLTWTVFPDDPLLTRNNFAEAFAIVTEAKRQGIEMKMLKATAREKKSGDFWEAEEELLPDQSVKKLARNYGIRIDPVWKNGLPGEIDFDEEPQVRQVTPFWDGNIFAEFYGKKSDEFMLELFSLVFSNWGPFDRIWLIIDSQDKQLAQKARRAVMTQLKVATFEIFDDLEGFQKEIWTESDLIFIVAPEKSIPDGVFDKCANMNVPIGIFSGKEEQNFLLEGYGVTKIIVKKFSGSERVFCIKNMKNGKIEKCKFHLGAVIATPGTEDDMSKGE
;
A
#
# COMPACT_ATOMS: atom_id res chain seq x y z
N MET A 1 -19.19 1.33 7.42
CA MET A 1 -18.51 0.15 6.82
C MET A 1 -17.62 -0.54 7.84
N LEU A 2 -17.39 -1.85 7.70
CA LEU A 2 -16.35 -2.58 8.46
C LEU A 2 -15.07 -2.73 7.61
N ILE A 3 -13.90 -2.45 8.17
CA ILE A 3 -12.59 -2.61 7.50
C ILE A 3 -11.62 -3.45 8.33
N THR A 4 -10.59 -4.01 7.72
CA THR A 4 -9.57 -4.81 8.43
C THR A 4 -8.17 -4.60 7.84
N LYS A 5 -7.13 -4.83 8.68
CA LYS A 5 -5.73 -4.87 8.25
C LYS A 5 -5.34 -6.21 7.61
N ASN A 6 -6.17 -7.24 7.76
CA ASN A 6 -5.86 -8.56 7.25
C ASN A 6 -6.01 -8.58 5.72
N ASN A 7 -4.87 -8.53 5.02
CA ASN A 7 -4.78 -8.54 3.56
C ASN A 7 -4.42 -9.93 2.99
N GLY A 8 -4.41 -10.97 3.84
CA GLY A 8 -3.86 -12.28 3.48
C GLY A 8 -2.35 -12.35 3.71
N ASP A 9 -1.83 -13.56 3.85
CA ASP A 9 -0.40 -13.83 4.04
C ASP A 9 0.17 -14.36 2.71
N ASP A 10 0.98 -13.55 2.03
CA ASP A 10 1.56 -13.92 0.73
C ASP A 10 2.40 -15.21 0.81
N ALA A 11 3.08 -15.46 1.93
CA ALA A 11 3.86 -16.67 2.13
C ALA A 11 2.93 -17.89 2.29
N PHE A 12 1.82 -17.72 3.00
CA PHE A 12 0.77 -18.73 3.08
C PHE A 12 0.14 -19.01 1.72
N VAL A 13 -0.18 -17.97 0.95
CA VAL A 13 -0.75 -18.10 -0.41
C VAL A 13 0.22 -18.85 -1.32
N GLN A 14 1.48 -18.43 -1.34
CA GLN A 14 2.52 -19.08 -2.13
C GLN A 14 2.75 -20.54 -1.71
N GLY A 15 2.67 -20.82 -0.41
CA GLY A 15 2.77 -22.18 0.12
C GLY A 15 1.68 -23.10 -0.41
N ILE A 16 0.41 -22.69 -0.34
CA ILE A 16 -0.73 -23.46 -0.84
C ILE A 16 -0.71 -23.58 -2.36
N ASP A 17 -0.39 -22.49 -3.08
CA ASP A 17 -0.21 -22.51 -4.53
C ASP A 17 0.80 -23.58 -4.93
N THR A 18 1.97 -23.53 -4.30
CA THR A 18 3.07 -24.44 -4.58
C THR A 18 2.71 -25.90 -4.29
N GLN A 19 2.05 -26.14 -3.16
CA GLN A 19 1.49 -27.45 -2.80
C GLN A 19 0.60 -28.00 -3.91
N SER A 20 -0.35 -27.20 -4.42
CA SER A 20 -1.20 -27.60 -5.53
C SER A 20 -0.39 -27.95 -6.80
N GLN A 21 0.61 -27.14 -7.15
CA GLN A 21 1.45 -27.40 -8.33
C GLN A 21 2.21 -28.73 -8.23
N VAL A 22 2.82 -28.98 -7.07
CA VAL A 22 3.56 -30.23 -6.79
C VAL A 22 2.62 -31.41 -6.83
N ALA A 23 1.45 -31.32 -6.19
CA ALA A 23 0.47 -32.40 -6.16
C ALA A 23 0.08 -32.84 -7.58
N ILE A 24 -0.30 -31.88 -8.43
CA ILE A 24 -0.66 -32.11 -9.83
C ILE A 24 0.52 -32.70 -10.61
N TRP A 25 1.74 -32.21 -10.38
CA TRP A 25 2.93 -32.75 -11.03
C TRP A 25 3.20 -34.19 -10.60
N ALA A 26 3.14 -34.49 -9.30
CA ALA A 26 3.42 -35.80 -8.73
C ALA A 26 2.43 -36.85 -9.23
N ILE A 27 1.13 -36.54 -9.23
CA ILE A 27 0.08 -37.42 -9.78
C ILE A 27 0.41 -37.78 -11.23
N ASN A 28 0.70 -36.77 -12.05
CA ASN A 28 0.97 -36.95 -13.48
C ASN A 28 2.28 -37.70 -13.77
N HIS A 29 3.25 -37.67 -12.87
CA HIS A 29 4.55 -38.33 -13.04
C HIS A 29 4.71 -39.59 -12.20
N LEU A 30 3.69 -40.02 -11.45
CA LEU A 30 3.78 -41.15 -10.53
C LEU A 30 4.31 -42.44 -11.18
N ASN A 31 3.93 -42.70 -12.44
CA ASN A 31 4.38 -43.90 -13.17
C ASN A 31 5.66 -43.66 -14.00
N SER A 32 6.26 -42.47 -13.90
CA SER A 32 7.47 -42.08 -14.63
C SER A 32 8.68 -42.09 -13.69
N ARG A 33 9.87 -42.36 -14.25
CA ARG A 33 11.14 -42.19 -13.52
C ARG A 33 11.34 -40.78 -12.97
N GLN A 34 10.61 -39.79 -13.50
CA GLN A 34 10.64 -38.43 -12.97
C GLN A 34 10.21 -38.37 -11.50
N ILE A 35 9.35 -39.27 -11.01
CA ILE A 35 8.88 -39.26 -9.61
C ILE A 35 10.02 -39.35 -8.60
N SER A 36 11.17 -39.92 -9.01
CA SER A 36 12.37 -40.00 -8.16
C SER A 36 12.99 -38.65 -7.83
N LYS A 37 12.61 -37.57 -8.53
CA LYS A 37 12.96 -36.19 -8.14
C LYS A 37 12.34 -35.78 -6.79
N LEU A 38 11.30 -36.48 -6.32
CA LEU A 38 10.73 -36.30 -4.98
C LEU A 38 11.43 -37.13 -3.91
N GLY A 39 12.53 -37.84 -4.24
CA GLY A 39 13.19 -38.76 -3.31
C GLY A 39 12.49 -40.11 -3.17
N LEU A 40 11.59 -40.46 -4.10
CA LEU A 40 10.88 -41.73 -4.13
C LEU A 40 11.52 -42.74 -5.09
N THR A 41 11.36 -44.03 -4.81
CA THR A 41 11.79 -45.10 -5.72
C THR A 41 10.68 -45.39 -6.72
N HIS A 42 10.95 -45.21 -8.02
CA HIS A 42 9.99 -45.57 -9.07
C HIS A 42 9.80 -47.09 -9.12
N ILE A 43 8.55 -47.54 -9.20
CA ILE A 43 8.18 -48.95 -9.35
C ILE A 43 7.10 -49.11 -10.43
N PRO A 44 6.88 -50.32 -10.97
CA PRO A 44 5.74 -50.57 -11.86
C PRO A 44 4.40 -50.17 -11.21
N GLY A 45 3.67 -49.26 -11.86
CA GLY A 45 2.36 -48.77 -11.40
C GLY A 45 2.40 -47.82 -10.20
N GLY A 46 3.54 -47.26 -9.82
CA GLY A 46 3.60 -46.35 -8.68
C GLY A 46 4.99 -45.87 -8.26
N ALA A 47 5.08 -45.44 -7.00
CA ALA A 47 6.32 -45.07 -6.34
C ALA A 47 6.35 -45.61 -4.90
N ALA A 48 7.53 -45.94 -4.40
CA ALA A 48 7.73 -46.43 -3.03
C ALA A 48 8.64 -45.47 -2.24
N ASP A 49 8.51 -45.49 -0.92
CA ASP A 49 9.48 -44.84 -0.05
C ASP A 49 10.84 -45.56 -0.06
N ALA A 50 11.84 -44.99 0.61
CA ALA A 50 13.18 -45.57 0.66
C ALA A 50 13.26 -46.95 1.35
N SER A 51 12.27 -47.29 2.18
CA SER A 51 12.20 -48.57 2.89
C SER A 51 11.37 -49.63 2.18
N GLY A 52 10.61 -49.26 1.13
CA GLY A 52 9.61 -50.10 0.49
C GLY A 52 8.37 -50.37 1.36
N MET A 53 8.24 -49.72 2.51
CA MET A 53 7.15 -49.96 3.46
C MET A 53 5.88 -49.22 3.04
N LYS A 54 6.01 -48.04 2.43
CA LYS A 54 4.90 -47.28 1.88
C LYS A 54 5.00 -47.23 0.37
N ILE A 55 3.90 -47.52 -0.30
CA ILE A 55 3.82 -47.56 -1.75
C ILE A 55 2.59 -46.79 -2.21
N LEU A 56 2.80 -45.75 -3.01
CA LEU A 56 1.72 -45.01 -3.66
C LEU A 56 1.47 -45.62 -5.05
N ARG A 57 0.31 -46.24 -5.23
CA ARG A 57 -0.09 -46.90 -6.47
C ARG A 57 -1.14 -46.11 -7.24
N ASP A 58 -1.01 -46.21 -8.55
CA ASP A 58 -2.05 -45.84 -9.49
C ASP A 58 -3.03 -46.99 -9.68
N THR A 59 -4.32 -46.72 -9.52
CA THR A 59 -5.39 -47.70 -9.73
C THR A 59 -6.24 -47.40 -10.97
N GLY A 60 -5.83 -46.44 -11.81
CA GLY A 60 -6.57 -45.98 -12.99
C GLY A 60 -7.66 -44.97 -12.64
N CYS A 61 -8.52 -45.29 -11.67
CA CYS A 61 -9.57 -44.37 -11.20
C CYS A 61 -9.12 -43.44 -10.06
N GLY A 62 -7.86 -43.52 -9.62
CA GLY A 62 -7.31 -42.71 -8.54
C GLY A 62 -5.99 -43.23 -8.01
N LEU A 63 -5.71 -42.92 -6.74
CA LEU A 63 -4.48 -43.32 -6.05
C LEU A 63 -4.80 -44.09 -4.77
N THR A 64 -3.95 -45.08 -4.47
CA THR A 64 -4.00 -45.84 -3.22
C THR A 64 -2.63 -45.85 -2.56
N LEU A 65 -2.58 -45.53 -1.27
CA LEU A 65 -1.41 -45.73 -0.42
C LEU A 65 -1.49 -47.12 0.20
N GLU A 66 -0.50 -47.95 -0.10
CA GLU A 66 -0.29 -49.29 0.46
C GLU A 66 0.77 -49.18 1.55
N ASN A 67 0.38 -49.48 2.79
CA ASN A 67 1.28 -49.63 3.92
C ASN A 67 1.54 -51.13 4.15
N ASN A 68 2.77 -51.55 3.90
CA ASN A 68 3.25 -52.88 4.26
C ASN A 68 3.50 -52.90 5.78
N ILE A 69 2.80 -53.76 6.50
CA ILE A 69 3.10 -53.98 7.93
C ILE A 69 4.25 -54.97 8.00
N ALA A 70 5.32 -54.60 8.69
CA ALA A 70 6.45 -55.51 8.92
C ALA A 70 5.92 -56.71 9.71
N ILE A 71 6.05 -57.89 9.13
CA ILE A 71 5.78 -59.14 9.85
C ILE A 71 6.95 -59.32 10.81
N GLU A 72 6.68 -59.59 12.08
CA GLU A 72 7.72 -60.05 12.99
C GLU A 72 8.47 -61.23 12.35
N PRO A 73 9.81 -61.29 12.47
CA PRO A 73 10.58 -62.38 11.90
C PRO A 73 9.99 -63.71 12.37
N ILE A 74 9.72 -64.62 11.43
CA ILE A 74 9.23 -65.96 11.74
C ILE A 74 10.20 -66.58 12.74
N ILE A 75 9.79 -66.72 13.99
CA ILE A 75 10.54 -67.49 14.98
C ILE A 75 10.36 -68.94 14.56
N VAL A 76 11.36 -69.50 13.88
CA VAL A 76 11.42 -70.94 13.62
C VAL A 76 11.75 -71.60 14.96
N PRO A 77 10.86 -72.40 15.55
CA PRO A 77 11.18 -73.11 16.78
C PRO A 77 12.33 -74.08 16.49
N LEU A 78 13.41 -73.99 17.27
CA LEU A 78 14.56 -74.91 17.18
C LEU A 78 14.20 -76.35 17.61
N ASP A 79 13.00 -76.57 18.14
CA ASP A 79 12.53 -77.85 18.69
C ASP A 79 11.83 -78.77 17.67
N GLY A 80 11.74 -78.36 16.39
CA GLY A 80 11.15 -79.18 15.33
C GLY A 80 9.62 -79.21 15.33
N SER A 81 8.96 -78.36 16.12
CA SER A 81 7.51 -78.11 15.96
C SER A 81 7.21 -77.43 14.62
N GLN A 82 6.00 -77.66 14.07
CA GLN A 82 5.61 -77.09 12.77
C GLN A 82 5.77 -75.56 12.79
N PRO A 83 6.44 -74.94 11.80
CA PRO A 83 6.48 -73.50 11.70
C PRO A 83 5.04 -72.98 11.62
N LEU A 84 4.70 -71.99 12.45
CA LEU A 84 3.45 -71.26 12.32
C LEU A 84 3.33 -70.82 10.86
N ALA A 85 2.20 -71.14 10.22
CA ALA A 85 1.96 -70.80 8.82
C ALA A 85 2.32 -69.33 8.57
N PRO A 86 3.04 -69.01 7.48
CA PRO A 86 3.44 -67.64 7.22
C PRO A 86 2.17 -66.79 7.19
N THR A 87 2.03 -65.89 8.15
CA THR A 87 1.02 -64.84 8.10
C THR A 87 1.31 -64.09 6.81
N LEU A 88 0.36 -64.05 5.88
CA LEU A 88 0.52 -63.21 4.69
C LEU A 88 0.76 -61.77 5.18
N PRO A 89 1.68 -61.02 4.56
CA PRO A 89 1.90 -59.62 4.93
C PRO A 89 0.56 -58.89 4.91
N GLN A 90 0.16 -58.37 6.07
CA GLN A 90 -1.01 -57.53 6.16
C GLN A 90 -0.68 -56.20 5.47
N ARG A 91 -1.55 -55.83 4.54
CA ARG A 91 -1.46 -54.60 3.76
C ARG A 91 -2.64 -53.75 4.12
N GLU A 92 -2.38 -52.53 4.58
CA GLU A 92 -3.42 -51.53 4.74
C GLU A 92 -3.45 -50.68 3.48
N LEU A 93 -4.64 -50.58 2.87
CA LEU A 93 -4.86 -49.82 1.65
C LEU A 93 -5.74 -48.62 1.96
N TYR A 94 -5.24 -47.44 1.64
CA TYR A 94 -5.95 -46.18 1.82
C TYR A 94 -6.16 -45.50 0.48
N ASN A 95 -7.40 -45.16 0.14
CA ASN A 95 -7.66 -44.30 -1.01
C ASN A 95 -7.12 -42.89 -0.71
N VAL A 96 -6.38 -42.33 -1.66
CA VAL A 96 -5.78 -41.00 -1.56
C VAL A 96 -6.49 -40.07 -2.54
N PRO A 97 -7.39 -39.19 -2.07
CA PRO A 97 -7.95 -38.13 -2.89
C PRO A 97 -6.84 -37.30 -3.53
N ALA A 98 -7.04 -36.81 -4.76
CA ALA A 98 -6.01 -36.06 -5.49
C ALA A 98 -5.51 -34.84 -4.71
N ASN A 99 -6.40 -34.13 -4.02
CA ASN A 99 -6.07 -32.98 -3.19
C ASN A 99 -5.36 -33.34 -1.87
N ASN A 100 -5.31 -34.62 -1.49
CA ASN A 100 -4.65 -35.12 -0.29
C ASN A 100 -3.32 -35.84 -0.56
N ILE A 101 -2.87 -35.91 -1.83
CA ILE A 101 -1.63 -36.62 -2.18
C ILE A 101 -0.40 -36.11 -1.41
N LEU A 102 -0.36 -34.82 -1.09
CA LEU A 102 0.78 -34.24 -0.38
C LEU A 102 0.96 -34.82 1.03
N LEU A 103 -0.12 -35.23 1.69
CA LEU A 103 -0.02 -35.90 2.99
C LEU A 103 0.68 -37.25 2.83
N ALA A 104 0.31 -38.02 1.78
CA ALA A 104 0.97 -39.28 1.45
C ALA A 104 2.44 -39.07 1.07
N LEU A 105 2.74 -38.07 0.23
CA LEU A 105 4.11 -37.76 -0.18
C LEU A 105 4.98 -37.33 1.00
N ASN A 106 4.46 -36.48 1.88
CA ASN A 106 5.19 -36.02 3.07
C ASN A 106 5.52 -37.19 4.01
N ASP A 107 4.56 -38.11 4.18
CA ASP A 107 4.71 -39.30 5.00
C ASP A 107 5.72 -40.32 4.42
N MET A 108 5.77 -40.44 3.08
CA MET A 108 6.74 -41.31 2.37
C MET A 108 8.16 -40.73 2.32
N THR A 109 8.29 -39.40 2.27
CA THR A 109 9.58 -38.71 2.10
C THR A 109 10.20 -38.24 3.42
N LYS A 110 9.49 -38.36 4.55
CA LYS A 110 9.90 -37.91 5.89
C LYS A 110 10.16 -36.40 6.00
N GLY A 111 9.28 -35.58 5.43
CA GLY A 111 9.38 -34.12 5.50
C GLY A 111 9.79 -33.51 4.18
N PHE A 112 8.80 -33.35 3.30
CA PHE A 112 8.95 -32.73 1.99
C PHE A 112 8.70 -31.22 2.07
N ASP A 113 9.61 -30.40 1.51
CA ASP A 113 9.38 -28.96 1.32
C ASP A 113 8.76 -28.71 -0.07
N PRO A 114 7.48 -28.30 -0.14
CA PRO A 114 6.81 -27.99 -1.40
C PRO A 114 7.48 -26.87 -2.18
N VAL A 115 7.94 -25.81 -1.49
CA VAL A 115 8.51 -24.60 -2.11
C VAL A 115 9.82 -24.93 -2.79
N TYR A 116 10.74 -25.58 -2.07
CA TYR A 116 12.00 -26.04 -2.63
C TYR A 116 11.77 -26.97 -3.83
N THR A 117 10.83 -27.90 -3.70
CA THR A 117 10.59 -28.89 -4.74
C THR A 117 10.01 -28.27 -6.00
N ALA A 118 9.01 -27.41 -5.88
CA ALA A 118 8.45 -26.73 -7.05
C ALA A 118 9.50 -25.88 -7.77
N ASN A 119 10.43 -25.27 -7.04
CA ASN A 119 11.57 -24.59 -7.63
C ASN A 119 12.46 -25.55 -8.41
N SER A 120 12.87 -26.67 -7.80
CA SER A 120 13.73 -27.69 -8.43
C SER A 120 13.10 -28.33 -9.68
N LEU A 121 11.76 -28.40 -9.70
CA LEU A 121 10.96 -28.94 -10.80
C LEU A 121 10.58 -27.87 -11.83
N GLY A 122 10.87 -26.59 -11.58
CA GLY A 122 10.55 -25.47 -12.47
C GLY A 122 9.05 -25.22 -12.64
N LEU A 123 8.24 -25.49 -11.61
CA LEU A 123 6.77 -25.47 -11.73
C LEU A 123 6.18 -24.06 -11.80
N PHE A 124 6.84 -23.05 -11.23
CA PHE A 124 6.35 -21.66 -11.20
C PHE A 124 6.08 -21.04 -12.57
N LYS A 125 6.62 -21.59 -13.66
CA LYS A 125 6.37 -21.11 -15.04
C LYS A 125 5.14 -21.74 -15.70
N ARG A 126 4.43 -22.62 -15.00
CA ARG A 126 3.37 -23.45 -15.58
C ARG A 126 2.01 -22.75 -15.50
N ILE A 127 1.37 -22.60 -16.65
CA ILE A 127 -0.01 -22.12 -16.74
C ILE A 127 -0.94 -23.28 -16.37
N MET A 128 -1.59 -23.21 -15.21
CA MET A 128 -2.39 -24.31 -14.68
C MET A 128 -3.64 -24.62 -15.51
N ASP A 129 -4.16 -23.65 -16.26
CA ASP A 129 -5.26 -23.87 -17.21
C ASP A 129 -4.87 -24.71 -18.43
N LYS A 130 -3.56 -24.85 -18.72
CA LYS A 130 -3.06 -25.61 -19.88
C LYS A 130 -2.61 -27.03 -19.51
N VAL A 131 -2.85 -27.45 -18.27
CA VAL A 131 -2.41 -28.76 -17.80
C VAL A 131 -3.30 -29.86 -18.39
N SER A 132 -2.74 -30.60 -19.33
CA SER A 132 -3.25 -31.87 -19.83
C SER A 132 -2.20 -32.94 -19.56
N GLY A 133 -2.25 -33.52 -18.36
CA GLY A 133 -1.35 -34.60 -17.98
C GLY A 133 -1.92 -35.97 -18.34
N PRO A 134 -1.08 -37.02 -18.37
CA PRO A 134 -1.52 -38.38 -18.73
C PRO A 134 -2.49 -39.00 -17.72
N LYS A 135 -2.60 -38.43 -16.50
CA LYS A 135 -3.54 -38.91 -15.48
C LYS A 135 -4.49 -37.83 -15.02
N LEU A 136 -3.97 -36.65 -14.72
CA LEU A 136 -4.75 -35.55 -14.18
C LEU A 136 -4.80 -34.41 -15.20
N CYS A 137 -6.02 -34.00 -15.56
CA CYS A 137 -6.28 -32.93 -16.52
C CYS A 137 -7.15 -31.83 -15.92
N ARG A 138 -6.96 -30.60 -16.40
CA ARG A 138 -7.78 -29.44 -16.06
C ARG A 138 -9.23 -29.66 -16.50
N GLU A 139 -10.19 -29.31 -15.66
CA GLU A 139 -11.62 -29.40 -15.97
C GLU A 139 -12.43 -28.15 -15.64
N PHE A 140 -13.08 -27.56 -16.64
CA PHE A 140 -13.78 -26.27 -16.52
C PHE A 140 -15.23 -26.39 -16.00
N ARG A 141 -15.45 -27.17 -14.94
CA ARG A 141 -16.77 -27.37 -14.29
C ARG A 141 -16.95 -26.54 -13.00
N GLU A 142 -16.08 -25.57 -12.75
CA GLU A 142 -16.20 -24.67 -11.59
C GLU A 142 -17.59 -24.00 -11.50
N PRO A 143 -18.20 -23.48 -12.59
CA PRO A 143 -19.46 -22.76 -12.47
C PRO A 143 -20.58 -23.58 -11.79
N GLN A 144 -20.55 -24.91 -11.90
CA GLN A 144 -21.65 -25.77 -11.44
C GLN A 144 -21.48 -26.27 -9.99
N ILE A 145 -20.28 -26.23 -9.43
CA ILE A 145 -19.98 -26.91 -8.16
C ILE A 145 -19.29 -25.93 -7.21
N PRO A 146 -19.93 -25.33 -6.19
CA PRO A 146 -19.21 -24.48 -5.22
C PRO A 146 -18.14 -25.26 -4.46
N VAL A 147 -17.08 -24.58 -4.00
CA VAL A 147 -16.10 -25.18 -3.09
C VAL A 147 -16.74 -25.31 -1.71
N PRO A 148 -16.92 -26.53 -1.17
CA PRO A 148 -17.63 -26.72 0.09
C PRO A 148 -16.90 -26.06 1.26
N GLY A 149 -17.65 -25.44 2.17
CA GLY A 149 -17.13 -24.92 3.45
C GLY A 149 -16.33 -23.60 3.35
N LEU A 150 -16.18 -23.02 2.15
CA LEU A 150 -15.48 -21.75 1.94
C LEU A 150 -16.41 -20.68 1.39
N PHE A 151 -16.05 -19.41 1.58
CA PHE A 151 -16.75 -18.30 0.92
C PHE A 151 -16.35 -18.28 -0.56
N ASN A 152 -17.32 -18.44 -1.46
CA ASN A 152 -17.11 -18.53 -2.89
C ASN A 152 -17.40 -17.19 -3.57
N MET A 153 -16.40 -16.65 -4.26
CA MET A 153 -16.50 -15.48 -5.13
C MET A 153 -16.50 -15.96 -6.58
N GLU A 154 -17.69 -16.12 -7.14
CA GLU A 154 -17.87 -16.44 -8.55
C GLU A 154 -17.78 -15.16 -9.39
N CYS A 155 -16.78 -15.09 -10.25
CA CYS A 155 -16.55 -13.97 -11.14
C CYS A 155 -17.10 -14.28 -12.52
N ARG A 156 -17.77 -13.29 -13.11
CA ARG A 156 -18.34 -13.34 -14.46
C ARG A 156 -17.94 -12.09 -15.21
N ASP A 157 -17.81 -12.18 -16.53
CA ASP A 157 -17.66 -11.03 -17.41
C ASP A 157 -18.99 -10.24 -17.52
N ALA A 158 -18.96 -9.14 -18.26
CA ALA A 158 -20.12 -8.31 -18.50
C ALA A 158 -21.23 -9.09 -19.21
N GLU A 159 -20.91 -9.98 -20.14
CA GLU A 159 -21.87 -10.86 -20.83
C GLU A 159 -22.48 -11.93 -19.90
N GLY A 160 -21.92 -12.10 -18.70
CA GLY A 160 -22.37 -13.07 -17.71
C GLY A 160 -21.70 -14.44 -17.86
N ASN A 161 -20.71 -14.60 -18.72
CA ASN A 161 -19.90 -15.81 -18.81
C ASN A 161 -18.99 -15.92 -17.60
N PHE A 162 -18.76 -17.15 -17.15
CA PHE A 162 -17.86 -17.41 -16.03
C PHE A 162 -16.40 -17.14 -16.42
N THR A 163 -15.71 -16.34 -15.61
CA THR A 163 -14.29 -16.01 -15.82
C THR A 163 -13.38 -16.67 -14.79
N GLY A 164 -13.89 -16.95 -13.59
CA GLY A 164 -13.13 -17.64 -12.56
C GLY A 164 -13.89 -17.78 -11.25
N ARG A 165 -13.34 -18.59 -10.35
CA ARG A 165 -13.82 -18.72 -8.98
C ARG A 165 -12.68 -18.50 -8.02
N TYR A 166 -12.92 -17.61 -7.07
CA TYR A 166 -12.00 -17.32 -5.99
C TYR A 166 -12.63 -17.74 -4.67
N VAL A 167 -11.81 -18.15 -3.71
CA VAL A 167 -12.26 -18.52 -2.37
C VAL A 167 -11.45 -17.79 -1.32
N LEU A 168 -12.11 -17.44 -0.21
CA LEU A 168 -11.46 -16.86 0.95
C LEU A 168 -11.22 -17.94 1.99
N PHE A 169 -9.96 -18.14 2.39
CA PHE A 169 -9.55 -19.09 3.42
C PHE A 169 -8.44 -18.48 4.29
N ASN A 170 -8.62 -18.49 5.61
CA ASN A 170 -7.71 -17.87 6.58
C ASN A 170 -7.29 -16.43 6.21
N GLY A 171 -8.26 -15.61 5.78
CA GLY A 171 -8.03 -14.22 5.40
C GLY A 171 -7.32 -14.02 4.04
N SER A 172 -6.94 -15.10 3.34
CA SER A 172 -6.24 -15.06 2.06
C SER A 172 -7.14 -15.54 0.92
N VAL A 173 -6.90 -15.00 -0.28
CA VAL A 173 -7.69 -15.34 -1.47
C VAL A 173 -6.94 -16.33 -2.36
N PHE A 174 -7.66 -17.34 -2.83
CA PHE A 174 -7.15 -18.34 -3.76
C PHE A 174 -8.02 -18.43 -5.00
N GLU A 175 -7.40 -18.60 -6.16
CA GLU A 175 -8.09 -19.06 -7.35
C GLU A 175 -8.32 -20.58 -7.24
N ALA A 176 -9.59 -21.01 -7.29
CA ALA A 176 -9.96 -22.42 -7.20
C ALA A 176 -10.14 -23.01 -8.60
N LYS A 177 -9.43 -24.09 -8.90
CA LYS A 177 -9.54 -24.82 -10.18
C LYS A 177 -9.80 -26.30 -9.94
N ILE A 178 -10.62 -26.91 -10.79
CA ILE A 178 -10.91 -28.34 -10.76
C ILE A 178 -9.95 -29.08 -11.69
N PHE A 179 -9.47 -30.20 -11.18
CA PHE A 179 -8.71 -31.19 -11.93
C PHE A 179 -9.34 -32.56 -11.74
N LYS A 180 -9.46 -33.34 -12.82
CA LYS A 180 -10.00 -34.70 -12.77
C LYS A 180 -9.00 -35.73 -13.24
N TYR A 181 -9.18 -36.96 -12.78
CA TYR A 181 -8.50 -38.08 -13.41
C TYR A 181 -9.09 -38.36 -14.79
N THR A 182 -8.27 -38.78 -15.74
CA THR A 182 -8.69 -39.12 -17.12
C THR A 182 -9.78 -40.18 -17.14
N ASP A 183 -9.72 -41.14 -16.20
CA ASP A 183 -10.60 -42.30 -16.14
C ASP A 183 -11.63 -42.21 -15.00
N SER A 184 -11.83 -41.03 -14.40
CA SER A 184 -12.81 -40.80 -13.33
C SER A 184 -13.74 -39.62 -13.62
N PRO A 185 -15.03 -39.72 -13.29
CA PRO A 185 -15.96 -38.59 -13.40
C PRO A 185 -15.73 -37.52 -12.33
N ASP A 186 -15.00 -37.82 -11.26
CA ASP A 186 -14.86 -36.95 -10.08
C ASP A 186 -13.69 -35.96 -10.22
N GLY A 187 -13.98 -34.69 -9.95
CA GLY A 187 -13.00 -33.61 -9.93
C GLY A 187 -12.56 -33.24 -8.51
N ALA A 188 -11.29 -32.88 -8.36
CA ALA A 188 -10.72 -32.38 -7.12
C ALA A 188 -10.35 -30.89 -7.24
N TYR A 189 -10.58 -30.15 -6.17
CA TYR A 189 -10.19 -28.75 -6.07
C TYR A 189 -8.72 -28.59 -5.71
N PHE A 190 -8.07 -27.72 -6.46
CA PHE A 190 -6.74 -27.20 -6.15
C PHE A 190 -6.81 -25.68 -6.07
N HIS A 191 -6.02 -25.11 -5.16
CA HIS A 191 -6.01 -23.69 -4.85
C HIS A 191 -4.68 -23.08 -5.31
N PHE A 192 -4.78 -21.96 -6.01
CA PHE A 192 -3.65 -21.27 -6.61
C PHE A 192 -3.62 -19.82 -6.15
N ALA A 193 -2.44 -19.21 -6.21
CA ALA A 193 -2.34 -17.77 -6.12
C ALA A 193 -3.20 -17.15 -7.26
N PRO A 194 -3.96 -16.07 -6.99
CA PRO A 194 -4.70 -15.39 -8.04
C PRO A 194 -3.80 -15.06 -9.22
N SER A 195 -4.20 -15.50 -10.42
CA SER A 195 -3.38 -15.36 -11.64
C SER A 195 -4.02 -14.46 -12.70
N LYS A 196 -5.28 -14.08 -12.50
CA LYS A 196 -6.06 -13.25 -13.42
C LYS A 196 -6.78 -12.16 -12.65
N SER A 197 -6.95 -11.00 -13.27
CA SER A 197 -7.81 -9.96 -12.73
C SER A 197 -9.27 -10.36 -12.88
N ALA A 198 -10.08 -10.01 -11.90
CA ALA A 198 -11.46 -10.43 -11.84
C ALA A 198 -12.28 -9.49 -10.96
N ILE A 199 -13.59 -9.46 -11.23
CA ILE A 199 -14.55 -8.67 -10.47
C ILE A 199 -15.59 -9.63 -9.89
N TYR A 200 -15.76 -9.60 -8.58
CA TYR A 200 -16.86 -10.26 -7.90
C TYR A 200 -17.95 -9.25 -7.56
N ILE A 201 -19.17 -9.53 -8.02
CA ILE A 201 -20.36 -8.71 -7.78
C ILE A 201 -21.35 -9.51 -6.94
N PRO A 202 -21.61 -9.15 -5.66
CA PRO A 202 -22.69 -9.76 -4.90
C PRO A 202 -24.06 -9.33 -5.45
N GLN A 203 -25.11 -10.11 -5.18
CA GLN A 203 -26.47 -9.84 -5.68
C GLN A 203 -27.00 -8.43 -5.36
N ASN A 204 -26.65 -7.89 -4.19
CA ASN A 204 -27.08 -6.56 -3.73
C ASN A 204 -25.97 -5.51 -3.88
N CYS A 205 -25.13 -5.62 -4.90
CA CYS A 205 -24.02 -4.69 -5.10
C CYS A 205 -24.50 -3.25 -5.24
N ASN A 206 -23.97 -2.33 -4.43
CA ASN A 206 -24.35 -0.93 -4.41
C ASN A 206 -23.41 -0.03 -5.23
N GLY A 207 -22.47 -0.61 -5.99
CA GLY A 207 -21.45 0.10 -6.75
C GLY A 207 -20.24 0.53 -5.92
N CYS A 208 -20.13 0.11 -4.66
CA CYS A 208 -18.93 0.27 -3.85
C CYS A 208 -18.03 -0.97 -4.00
N PHE A 209 -16.74 -0.75 -4.19
CA PHE A 209 -15.74 -1.78 -4.45
C PHE A 209 -14.56 -1.68 -3.47
N THR A 210 -13.85 -2.79 -3.29
CA THR A 210 -12.59 -2.86 -2.54
C THR A 210 -11.67 -3.93 -3.15
N THR A 211 -10.36 -3.79 -2.95
CA THR A 211 -9.38 -4.83 -3.31
C THR A 211 -9.18 -5.85 -2.18
N ASN A 212 -9.61 -5.55 -0.96
CA ASN A 212 -9.52 -6.46 0.17
C ASN A 212 -10.78 -7.36 0.25
N ALA A 213 -10.60 -8.64 0.00
CA ALA A 213 -11.71 -9.60 0.03
C ALA A 213 -12.36 -9.76 1.42
N ASN A 214 -11.61 -9.65 2.52
CA ASN A 214 -12.19 -9.69 3.87
C ASN A 214 -13.17 -8.53 4.08
N ILE A 215 -12.83 -7.34 3.56
CA ILE A 215 -13.72 -6.17 3.61
C ILE A 215 -14.96 -6.41 2.76
N ALA A 216 -14.82 -6.94 1.54
CA ALA A 216 -15.96 -7.24 0.68
C ALA A 216 -16.92 -8.26 1.31
N VAL A 217 -16.39 -9.30 1.94
CA VAL A 217 -17.19 -10.35 2.62
C VAL A 217 -17.94 -9.80 3.83
N CYS A 218 -17.31 -8.91 4.61
CA CYS A 218 -17.93 -8.34 5.81
C CYS A 218 -18.93 -7.21 5.54
N ASN A 219 -19.03 -6.72 4.30
CA ASN A 219 -19.96 -5.65 3.93
C ASN A 219 -20.92 -6.13 2.83
N PRO A 220 -22.13 -6.63 3.19
CA PRO A 220 -23.10 -7.13 2.22
C PRO A 220 -23.48 -6.06 1.18
N GLY A 221 -23.10 -6.27 -0.08
CA GLY A 221 -23.33 -5.31 -1.17
C GLY A 221 -22.07 -4.58 -1.65
N MET A 222 -20.90 -4.87 -1.10
CA MET A 222 -19.62 -4.40 -1.63
C MET A 222 -19.04 -5.41 -2.63
N GLY A 223 -18.63 -4.93 -3.80
CA GLY A 223 -17.89 -5.73 -4.79
C GLY A 223 -16.42 -5.90 -4.41
N TRP A 224 -15.80 -6.96 -4.91
CA TRP A 224 -14.36 -7.22 -4.75
C TRP A 224 -13.66 -7.17 -6.11
N LEU A 225 -12.49 -6.54 -6.15
CA LEU A 225 -11.62 -6.43 -7.32
C LEU A 225 -10.31 -7.19 -7.07
N CYS A 226 -9.99 -8.13 -7.96
CA CYS A 226 -8.69 -8.77 -8.05
C CYS A 226 -7.91 -8.17 -9.21
N THR A 227 -6.67 -7.75 -8.98
CA THR A 227 -5.82 -7.04 -9.97
C THR A 227 -4.59 -7.86 -10.34
N ALA A 228 -4.63 -9.19 -10.16
CA ALA A 228 -3.46 -10.07 -10.18
C ALA A 228 -2.66 -10.07 -11.50
N ASP A 229 -3.32 -9.89 -12.65
CA ASP A 229 -2.65 -9.76 -13.96
C ASP A 229 -2.66 -8.33 -14.51
N GLY A 230 -3.00 -7.33 -13.70
CA GLY A 230 -3.00 -5.92 -14.08
C GLY A 230 -4.39 -5.27 -14.06
N VAL A 231 -4.45 -4.02 -13.62
CA VAL A 231 -5.71 -3.25 -13.54
C VAL A 231 -6.38 -3.05 -14.91
N GLU A 232 -5.58 -3.02 -15.97
CA GLU A 232 -6.02 -2.91 -17.36
C GLU A 232 -6.82 -4.12 -17.84
N ASN A 233 -6.66 -5.29 -17.20
CA ASN A 233 -7.31 -6.55 -17.58
C ASN A 233 -8.62 -6.80 -16.82
N LEU A 234 -9.03 -5.88 -15.94
CA LEU A 234 -10.38 -5.89 -15.36
C LEU A 234 -11.43 -5.71 -16.45
N ASP A 235 -12.56 -6.42 -16.32
CA ASP A 235 -13.71 -6.19 -17.19
C ASP A 235 -14.46 -4.92 -16.76
N TRP A 236 -14.01 -3.80 -17.31
CA TRP A 236 -14.51 -2.46 -17.00
C TRP A 236 -15.99 -2.26 -17.38
N GLU A 237 -16.56 -3.07 -18.29
CA GLU A 237 -17.98 -2.98 -18.64
C GLU A 237 -18.89 -3.39 -17.47
N ILE A 238 -18.41 -4.25 -16.57
CA ILE A 238 -19.11 -4.57 -15.32
C ILE A 238 -19.28 -3.31 -14.46
N ILE A 239 -18.21 -2.52 -14.33
CA ILE A 239 -18.19 -1.32 -13.50
C ILE A 239 -18.99 -0.19 -14.15
N ARG A 240 -18.94 -0.08 -15.49
CA ARG A 240 -19.67 0.95 -16.28
C ARG A 240 -21.16 0.98 -15.95
N ARG A 241 -21.76 -0.16 -15.63
CA ARG A 241 -23.19 -0.32 -15.27
C ARG A 241 -23.59 0.47 -14.02
N PHE A 242 -22.65 0.73 -13.11
CA PHE A 242 -22.92 1.51 -11.90
C PHE A 242 -22.85 3.01 -12.13
N GLY A 243 -22.34 3.47 -13.29
CA GLY A 243 -22.24 4.88 -13.66
C GLY A 243 -21.62 5.72 -12.53
N LYS A 244 -22.26 6.84 -12.20
CA LYS A 244 -21.81 7.78 -11.15
C LYS A 244 -21.83 7.21 -9.72
N SER A 245 -22.44 6.04 -9.52
CA SER A 245 -22.46 5.36 -8.23
C SER A 245 -21.20 4.55 -7.96
N ALA A 246 -20.36 4.31 -8.97
CA ALA A 246 -19.12 3.55 -8.84
C ALA A 246 -18.13 4.23 -7.88
N ARG A 247 -17.74 3.52 -6.81
CA ARG A 247 -16.82 3.99 -5.79
C ARG A 247 -15.80 2.92 -5.45
N LEU A 248 -14.54 3.29 -5.28
CA LEU A 248 -13.50 2.39 -4.80
C LEU A 248 -13.03 2.82 -3.41
N THR A 249 -12.97 1.86 -2.51
CA THR A 249 -12.57 2.08 -1.12
C THR A 249 -11.05 2.14 -0.99
N TRP A 250 -10.54 3.24 -0.45
CA TRP A 250 -9.19 3.36 0.09
C TRP A 250 -9.27 3.32 1.63
N THR A 251 -8.61 2.34 2.24
CA THR A 251 -8.61 2.16 3.70
C THR A 251 -7.46 2.88 4.37
N VAL A 252 -7.76 3.59 5.45
CA VAL A 252 -6.80 4.37 6.24
C VAL A 252 -6.70 3.82 7.65
N PHE A 253 -5.48 3.42 8.01
CA PHE A 253 -5.10 2.99 9.35
C PHE A 253 -4.12 4.01 9.93
N PRO A 254 -4.55 4.90 10.85
CA PRO A 254 -3.71 5.98 11.37
C PRO A 254 -2.41 5.50 12.05
N ASP A 255 -2.42 4.28 12.56
CA ASP A 255 -1.30 3.62 13.22
C ASP A 255 -0.41 2.81 12.26
N ASP A 256 -0.76 2.72 10.97
CA ASP A 256 0.03 2.04 9.95
C ASP A 256 0.10 2.86 8.64
N PRO A 257 1.03 3.83 8.57
CA PRO A 257 1.18 4.70 7.41
C PRO A 257 1.62 3.96 6.14
N LEU A 258 2.39 2.87 6.29
CA LEU A 258 2.89 2.10 5.15
C LEU A 258 1.76 1.32 4.50
N LEU A 259 0.95 0.61 5.28
CA LEU A 259 -0.24 -0.07 4.79
C LEU A 259 -1.23 0.92 4.16
N THR A 260 -1.45 2.06 4.81
CA THR A 260 -2.32 3.13 4.30
C THR A 260 -1.85 3.63 2.93
N ARG A 261 -0.54 3.86 2.76
CA ARG A 261 0.05 4.29 1.49
C ARG A 261 -0.07 3.20 0.41
N ASN A 262 0.18 1.94 0.76
CA ASN A 262 0.11 0.83 -0.20
C ASN A 262 -1.32 0.60 -0.68
N ASN A 263 -2.30 0.62 0.23
CA ASN A 263 -3.72 0.55 -0.11
C ASN A 263 -4.14 1.77 -0.97
N PHE A 264 -3.60 2.96 -0.69
CA PHE A 264 -3.85 4.13 -1.54
C PHE A 264 -3.29 3.92 -2.95
N ALA A 265 -2.06 3.42 -3.08
CA ALA A 265 -1.41 3.22 -4.37
C ALA A 265 -2.20 2.24 -5.25
N GLU A 266 -2.67 1.13 -4.68
CA GLU A 266 -3.50 0.16 -5.37
C GLU A 266 -4.84 0.78 -5.79
N ALA A 267 -5.54 1.45 -4.87
CA ALA A 267 -6.81 2.09 -5.17
C ALA A 267 -6.65 3.21 -6.23
N PHE A 268 -5.57 3.99 -6.15
CA PHE A 268 -5.25 5.04 -7.11
C PHE A 268 -5.00 4.47 -8.50
N ALA A 269 -4.29 3.34 -8.62
CA ALA A 269 -4.08 2.67 -9.91
C ALA A 269 -5.40 2.26 -10.57
N ILE A 270 -6.33 1.68 -9.80
CA ILE A 270 -7.65 1.27 -10.31
C ILE A 270 -8.48 2.49 -10.72
N VAL A 271 -8.56 3.55 -9.90
CA VAL A 271 -9.32 4.76 -10.26
C VAL A 271 -8.70 5.46 -11.48
N THR A 272 -7.37 5.45 -11.60
CA THR A 272 -6.65 5.95 -12.77
C THR A 272 -7.05 5.20 -14.03
N GLU A 273 -7.04 3.86 -13.98
CA GLU A 273 -7.42 3.03 -15.13
C GLU A 273 -8.90 3.20 -15.46
N ALA A 274 -9.80 3.27 -14.46
CA ALA A 274 -11.21 3.57 -14.68
C ALA A 274 -11.40 4.89 -15.46
N LYS A 275 -10.64 5.93 -15.12
CA LYS A 275 -10.65 7.21 -15.86
C LYS A 275 -10.18 7.05 -17.31
N ARG A 276 -9.15 6.24 -17.58
CA ARG A 276 -8.68 5.96 -18.96
C ARG A 276 -9.76 5.27 -19.78
N GLN A 277 -10.56 4.43 -19.15
CA GLN A 277 -11.72 3.75 -19.75
C GLN A 277 -12.97 4.63 -19.86
N GLY A 278 -12.90 5.90 -19.41
CA GLY A 278 -14.02 6.85 -19.43
C GLY A 278 -15.10 6.57 -18.38
N ILE A 279 -14.76 5.89 -17.28
CA ILE A 279 -15.68 5.54 -16.20
C ILE A 279 -15.50 6.51 -15.03
N GLU A 280 -16.59 7.15 -14.59
CA GLU A 280 -16.60 8.05 -13.43
C GLU A 280 -16.60 7.24 -12.12
N MET A 281 -15.45 6.67 -11.75
CA MET A 281 -15.23 6.02 -10.46
C MET A 281 -14.63 7.00 -9.45
N LYS A 282 -15.22 7.12 -8.26
CA LYS A 282 -14.74 7.99 -7.19
C LYS A 282 -14.01 7.22 -6.10
N MET A 283 -13.04 7.86 -5.44
CA MET A 283 -12.36 7.26 -4.29
C MET A 283 -13.14 7.55 -3.00
N LEU A 284 -13.45 6.50 -2.24
CA LEU A 284 -14.08 6.55 -0.92
C LEU A 284 -13.02 6.26 0.13
N LYS A 285 -12.68 7.23 0.96
CA LYS A 285 -11.78 7.06 2.09
C LYS A 285 -12.54 6.43 3.26
N ALA A 286 -12.05 5.29 3.74
CA ALA A 286 -12.59 4.60 4.91
C ALA A 286 -11.55 4.59 6.04
N THR A 287 -11.76 5.43 7.05
CA THR A 287 -10.80 5.63 8.16
C THR A 287 -11.18 4.82 9.39
N ALA A 288 -10.28 3.95 9.85
CA ALA A 288 -10.50 3.14 11.06
C ALA A 288 -10.75 4.03 12.29
N ARG A 289 -11.82 3.76 13.03
CA ARG A 289 -12.18 4.49 14.26
C ARG A 289 -12.23 3.58 15.48
N GLU A 290 -13.19 2.67 15.51
CA GLU A 290 -13.46 1.82 16.69
C GLU A 290 -13.29 0.35 16.34
N LYS A 291 -12.55 -0.38 17.16
CA LYS A 291 -12.37 -1.82 17.00
C LYS A 291 -13.62 -2.54 17.48
N LYS A 292 -14.34 -3.24 16.59
CA LYS A 292 -15.60 -3.92 16.91
C LYS A 292 -15.39 -5.34 17.41
N SER A 293 -14.67 -6.16 16.64
CA SER A 293 -14.44 -7.57 16.95
C SER A 293 -13.30 -8.14 16.12
N GLY A 294 -12.51 -9.04 16.72
CA GLY A 294 -11.36 -9.66 16.04
C GLY A 294 -10.42 -8.60 15.46
N ASP A 295 -10.17 -8.67 14.15
CA ASP A 295 -9.32 -7.71 13.42
C ASP A 295 -10.11 -6.65 12.65
N PHE A 296 -11.41 -6.48 12.95
CA PHE A 296 -12.31 -5.57 12.26
C PHE A 296 -12.54 -4.26 13.02
N TRP A 297 -12.63 -3.19 12.25
CA TRP A 297 -12.85 -1.82 12.69
C TRP A 297 -14.09 -1.24 12.01
N GLU A 298 -14.86 -0.46 12.74
CA GLU A 298 -15.79 0.48 12.13
C GLU A 298 -15.02 1.63 11.50
N ALA A 299 -15.41 1.96 10.27
CA ALA A 299 -14.80 3.02 9.50
C ALA A 299 -15.76 4.21 9.32
N GLU A 300 -15.20 5.41 9.42
CA GLU A 300 -15.83 6.61 8.89
C GLU A 300 -15.52 6.75 7.40
N GLU A 301 -16.54 7.12 6.63
CA GLU A 301 -16.51 7.16 5.17
C GLU A 301 -16.55 8.61 4.67
N GLU A 302 -15.60 8.97 3.80
CA GLU A 302 -15.50 10.29 3.18
C GLU A 302 -15.26 10.13 1.67
N LEU A 303 -16.15 10.68 0.84
CA LEU A 303 -15.96 10.66 -0.61
C LEU A 303 -14.95 11.75 -1.01
N LEU A 304 -13.87 11.36 -1.68
CA LEU A 304 -12.80 12.29 -2.04
C LEU A 304 -13.03 12.92 -3.42
N PRO A 305 -12.92 14.25 -3.54
CA PRO A 305 -12.80 14.93 -4.83
C PRO A 305 -11.48 14.54 -5.54
N ASP A 306 -11.48 14.57 -6.87
CA ASP A 306 -10.30 14.27 -7.69
C ASP A 306 -9.06 15.10 -7.28
N GLN A 307 -9.25 16.38 -6.95
CA GLN A 307 -8.17 17.26 -6.51
C GLN A 307 -7.52 16.77 -5.20
N SER A 308 -8.32 16.26 -4.26
CA SER A 308 -7.83 15.65 -3.02
C SER A 308 -7.07 14.35 -3.29
N VAL A 309 -7.57 13.52 -4.21
CA VAL A 309 -6.88 12.29 -4.65
C VAL A 309 -5.53 12.60 -5.29
N LYS A 310 -5.46 13.59 -6.19
CA LYS A 310 -4.19 14.07 -6.79
C LYS A 310 -3.22 14.56 -5.72
N LYS A 311 -3.69 15.36 -4.76
CA LYS A 311 -2.86 15.88 -3.65
C LYS A 311 -2.27 14.74 -2.83
N LEU A 312 -3.07 13.73 -2.50
CA LEU A 312 -2.60 12.54 -1.77
C LEU A 312 -1.57 11.73 -2.57
N ALA A 313 -1.78 11.54 -3.89
CA ALA A 313 -0.81 10.86 -4.74
C ALA A 313 0.56 11.57 -4.72
N ARG A 314 0.58 12.91 -4.80
CA ARG A 314 1.82 13.71 -4.68
C ARG A 314 2.47 13.51 -3.31
N ASN A 315 1.69 13.62 -2.23
CA ASN A 315 2.20 13.45 -0.86
C ASN A 315 2.82 12.05 -0.63
N TYR A 316 2.31 11.02 -1.30
CA TYR A 316 2.85 9.66 -1.22
C TYR A 316 3.97 9.34 -2.23
N GLY A 317 4.40 10.34 -3.02
CA GLY A 317 5.42 10.18 -4.06
C GLY A 317 4.96 9.28 -5.22
N ILE A 318 3.65 9.20 -5.48
CA ILE A 318 3.07 8.40 -6.55
C ILE A 318 2.95 9.27 -7.80
N ARG A 319 3.45 8.77 -8.92
CA ARG A 319 3.37 9.45 -10.21
C ARG A 319 1.91 9.61 -10.63
N ILE A 320 1.49 10.84 -10.89
CA ILE A 320 0.17 11.13 -11.45
C ILE A 320 0.19 10.84 -12.95
N ASP A 321 -0.77 10.04 -13.40
CA ASP A 321 -0.94 9.72 -14.81
C ASP A 321 -1.55 10.90 -15.59
N PRO A 322 -1.18 11.12 -16.86
CA PRO A 322 -1.73 12.20 -17.68
C PRO A 322 -3.26 12.18 -17.82
N VAL A 323 -3.94 11.03 -17.66
CA VAL A 323 -5.41 10.95 -17.67
C VAL A 323 -6.07 11.81 -16.59
N TRP A 324 -5.32 12.14 -15.53
CA TRP A 324 -5.78 13.03 -14.47
C TRP A 324 -5.68 14.51 -14.83
N LYS A 325 -4.93 14.88 -15.88
CA LYS A 325 -4.83 16.27 -16.32
C LYS A 325 -6.15 16.67 -16.97
N ASN A 326 -6.79 17.70 -16.43
CA ASN A 326 -8.08 18.14 -16.93
C ASN A 326 -7.79 19.05 -18.12
N GLY A 327 -7.74 18.47 -19.32
CA GLY A 327 -7.66 19.28 -20.53
C GLY A 327 -8.03 18.55 -21.80
N LEU A 328 -8.67 19.26 -22.74
CA LEU A 328 -8.79 18.84 -24.12
C LEU A 328 -7.39 18.59 -24.73
N PRO A 329 -7.24 17.76 -25.78
CA PRO A 329 -5.95 17.59 -26.44
C PRO A 329 -5.36 18.94 -26.89
N GLY A 330 -4.22 19.34 -26.34
CA GLY A 330 -3.59 20.64 -26.60
C GLY A 330 -3.86 21.72 -25.55
N GLU A 331 -4.69 21.45 -24.55
CA GLU A 331 -4.81 22.27 -23.36
C GLU A 331 -3.57 22.03 -22.48
N ILE A 332 -2.77 23.07 -22.31
CA ILE A 332 -1.69 23.08 -21.33
C ILE A 332 -2.39 23.18 -19.98
N ASP A 333 -2.66 22.02 -19.36
CA ASP A 333 -2.93 21.98 -17.94
C ASP A 333 -1.68 22.58 -17.30
N PHE A 334 -1.81 23.81 -16.80
CA PHE A 334 -0.93 24.28 -15.74
C PHE A 334 -1.30 23.43 -14.52
N ASP A 335 -0.97 22.13 -14.60
CA ASP A 335 -0.50 21.42 -13.44
C ASP A 335 0.38 22.44 -12.75
N GLU A 336 -0.03 22.84 -11.56
CA GLU A 336 0.87 23.45 -10.61
C GLU A 336 2.06 22.48 -10.55
N GLU A 337 3.09 22.69 -11.40
CA GLU A 337 4.50 22.53 -11.05
C GLU A 337 4.49 22.80 -9.57
N PRO A 338 4.87 21.82 -8.72
CA PRO A 338 4.60 21.84 -7.30
C PRO A 338 4.76 23.29 -6.94
N GLN A 339 3.65 24.00 -6.71
CA GLN A 339 3.83 25.39 -6.35
C GLN A 339 4.55 25.14 -5.05
N VAL A 340 5.86 25.35 -5.03
CA VAL A 340 6.54 25.86 -3.86
C VAL A 340 5.62 27.01 -3.59
N ARG A 341 4.64 26.79 -2.68
CA ARG A 341 3.55 27.72 -2.41
C ARG A 341 4.29 29.03 -2.29
N GLN A 342 4.23 29.92 -3.28
CA GLN A 342 5.30 30.90 -3.43
C GLN A 342 5.20 31.79 -2.20
N VAL A 343 6.04 31.54 -1.21
CA VAL A 343 5.91 32.15 0.09
C VAL A 343 6.53 33.49 -0.07
N THR A 344 5.70 34.44 -0.46
CA THR A 344 6.08 35.84 -0.62
C THR A 344 7.15 36.01 -1.75
N PRO A 345 7.39 37.22 -2.27
CA PRO A 345 8.53 37.46 -3.14
C PRO A 345 9.88 37.26 -2.42
N PHE A 346 9.87 37.08 -1.10
CA PHE A 346 11.08 36.99 -0.28
C PHE A 346 11.68 35.57 -0.22
N TRP A 347 10.96 34.51 -0.61
CA TRP A 347 11.54 33.15 -0.57
C TRP A 347 12.33 32.79 -1.83
N ASP A 348 12.31 33.62 -2.88
CA ASP A 348 13.05 33.40 -4.14
C ASP A 348 12.88 31.98 -4.73
N GLY A 349 11.67 31.41 -4.58
CA GLY A 349 11.31 30.08 -5.07
C GLY A 349 11.77 28.90 -4.19
N ASN A 350 12.41 29.14 -3.04
CA ASN A 350 12.82 28.09 -2.11
C ASN A 350 11.74 27.79 -1.05
N ILE A 351 11.81 26.61 -0.43
CA ILE A 351 10.91 26.20 0.67
C ILE A 351 11.32 26.90 1.99
N PHE A 352 12.60 27.21 2.14
CA PHE A 352 13.17 27.81 3.34
C PHE A 352 13.69 29.21 3.04
N ALA A 353 13.34 30.17 3.89
CA ALA A 353 13.99 31.47 3.92
C ALA A 353 14.39 31.87 5.33
N GLU A 354 15.51 32.57 5.42
CA GLU A 354 16.11 32.99 6.66
C GLU A 354 16.35 34.50 6.63
N PHE A 355 15.81 35.18 7.64
CA PHE A 355 15.80 36.62 7.79
C PHE A 355 16.64 37.03 8.98
N TYR A 356 17.73 37.75 8.72
CA TYR A 356 18.68 38.22 9.72
C TYR A 356 18.49 39.70 10.00
N GLY A 357 18.73 40.11 11.25
CA GLY A 357 18.88 41.50 11.64
C GLY A 357 18.03 41.86 12.85
N LYS A 358 18.44 42.89 13.59
CA LYS A 358 17.83 43.27 14.88
C LYS A 358 16.33 43.54 14.83
N LYS A 359 15.79 43.79 13.63
CA LYS A 359 14.40 44.14 13.34
C LYS A 359 13.68 43.10 12.48
N SER A 360 14.22 41.89 12.37
CA SER A 360 13.63 40.79 11.61
C SER A 360 12.28 40.31 12.18
N ASP A 361 12.10 40.40 13.49
CA ASP A 361 10.84 40.09 14.19
C ASP A 361 9.73 41.11 13.83
N GLU A 362 10.06 42.40 13.73
CA GLU A 362 9.14 43.44 13.28
C GLU A 362 8.76 43.24 11.81
N PHE A 363 9.72 42.83 10.97
CA PHE A 363 9.44 42.49 9.57
C PHE A 363 8.52 41.26 9.45
N MET A 364 8.73 40.23 10.27
CA MET A 364 7.86 39.05 10.36
C MET A 364 6.40 39.43 10.68
N LEU A 365 6.19 40.37 11.60
CA LEU A 365 4.84 40.84 11.92
C LEU A 365 4.14 41.49 10.72
N GLU A 366 4.87 42.26 9.90
CA GLU A 366 4.33 42.82 8.66
C GLU A 366 4.08 41.74 7.59
N LEU A 367 4.92 40.70 7.53
CA LEU A 367 4.68 39.54 6.67
C LEU A 367 3.41 38.79 7.06
N PHE A 368 3.09 38.63 8.34
CA PHE A 368 1.80 38.06 8.75
C PHE A 368 0.64 38.86 8.15
N SER A 369 0.61 40.17 8.36
CA SER A 369 -0.46 41.03 7.83
C SER A 369 -0.59 40.93 6.31
N LEU A 370 0.51 40.75 5.59
CA LEU A 370 0.54 40.58 4.13
C LEU A 370 0.02 39.21 3.68
N VAL A 371 0.45 38.13 4.33
CA VAL A 371 -0.01 36.76 4.05
C VAL A 371 -1.52 36.67 4.23
N PHE A 372 -2.06 37.24 5.31
CA PHE A 372 -3.49 37.16 5.61
C PHE A 372 -4.38 38.09 4.76
N SER A 373 -3.83 39.17 4.20
CA SER A 373 -4.65 40.16 3.46
C SER A 373 -4.74 39.89 1.97
N ASN A 374 -3.70 39.32 1.35
CA ASN A 374 -3.60 39.30 -0.12
C ASN A 374 -2.98 38.03 -0.73
N TRP A 375 -2.35 37.14 0.05
CA TRP A 375 -1.55 36.04 -0.50
C TRP A 375 -2.10 34.66 -0.15
N GLY A 376 -3.05 34.16 -0.95
CA GLY A 376 -3.37 32.72 -1.07
C GLY A 376 -4.06 32.05 0.14
N PRO A 377 -4.30 30.72 0.07
CA PRO A 377 -5.13 29.96 1.01
C PRO A 377 -4.33 29.44 2.23
N PHE A 378 -3.56 30.32 2.90
CA PHE A 378 -2.87 29.93 4.14
C PHE A 378 -3.81 30.06 5.34
N ASP A 379 -4.63 29.04 5.58
CA ASP A 379 -5.62 29.05 6.66
C ASP A 379 -5.02 28.67 8.03
N ARG A 380 -3.91 27.91 8.02
CA ARG A 380 -3.34 27.30 9.23
C ARG A 380 -1.85 27.61 9.35
N ILE A 381 -1.54 28.71 10.03
CA ILE A 381 -0.17 29.20 10.20
C ILE A 381 0.31 28.92 11.62
N TRP A 382 1.54 28.40 11.74
CA TRP A 382 2.19 28.19 13.02
C TRP A 382 3.30 29.20 13.27
N LEU A 383 3.34 29.72 14.49
CA LEU A 383 4.42 30.54 15.02
C LEU A 383 5.12 29.77 16.14
N ILE A 384 6.41 29.50 15.98
CA ILE A 384 7.25 28.85 16.99
C ILE A 384 8.19 29.90 17.56
N ILE A 385 8.12 30.12 18.88
CA ILE A 385 8.85 31.16 19.61
C ILE A 385 9.47 30.60 20.88
N ASP A 386 10.41 31.34 21.49
CA ASP A 386 10.90 30.99 22.82
C ASP A 386 9.76 31.09 23.86
N SER A 387 9.77 30.22 24.88
CA SER A 387 8.75 30.20 25.94
C SER A 387 8.71 31.50 26.76
N GLN A 388 9.79 32.29 26.71
CA GLN A 388 9.88 33.61 27.34
C GLN A 388 9.27 34.75 26.49
N ASP A 389 9.07 34.56 25.17
CA ASP A 389 8.65 35.61 24.23
C ASP A 389 7.12 35.79 24.12
N LYS A 390 6.43 35.73 25.25
CA LYS A 390 4.95 35.84 25.31
C LYS A 390 4.41 37.15 24.71
N GLN A 391 5.17 38.23 24.79
CA GLN A 391 4.78 39.51 24.19
C GLN A 391 4.75 39.46 22.66
N LEU A 392 5.67 38.71 22.03
CA LEU A 392 5.71 38.55 20.58
C LEU A 392 4.52 37.74 20.08
N ALA A 393 4.15 36.66 20.78
CA ALA A 393 2.93 35.90 20.51
C ALA A 393 1.67 36.79 20.55
N GLN A 394 1.57 37.68 21.54
CA GLN A 394 0.45 38.62 21.65
C GLN A 394 0.43 39.63 20.51
N LYS A 395 1.59 40.17 20.11
CA LYS A 395 1.70 41.08 18.95
C LYS A 395 1.30 40.37 17.64
N ALA A 396 1.79 39.15 17.42
CA ALA A 396 1.44 38.34 16.26
C ALA A 396 -0.07 38.03 16.20
N ARG A 397 -0.67 37.64 17.33
CA ARG A 397 -2.13 37.43 17.41
C ARG A 397 -2.95 38.70 17.16
N ARG A 398 -2.43 39.89 17.49
CA ARG A 398 -3.10 41.17 17.17
C ARG A 398 -2.94 41.57 15.70
N ALA A 399 -1.87 41.12 15.04
CA ALA A 399 -1.61 41.40 13.63
C ALA A 399 -2.48 40.56 12.67
N VAL A 400 -3.26 39.61 13.20
CA VAL A 400 -4.00 38.59 12.44
C VAL A 400 -5.45 38.49 12.95
N MET A 401 -6.44 38.30 12.05
CA MET A 401 -7.87 38.16 12.44
C MET A 401 -8.38 36.71 12.54
N THR A 402 -7.61 35.68 12.12
CA THR A 402 -7.98 34.24 12.14
C THR A 402 -6.81 33.33 12.59
N GLN A 403 -6.92 31.99 12.42
CA GLN A 403 -6.29 30.88 13.19
C GLN A 403 -4.75 30.77 13.21
N LEU A 404 -4.04 31.77 13.77
CA LEU A 404 -2.63 31.63 14.14
C LEU A 404 -2.48 30.70 15.37
N LYS A 405 -1.81 29.54 15.18
CA LYS A 405 -1.39 28.68 16.30
C LYS A 405 0.02 29.06 16.75
N VAL A 406 0.25 29.08 18.06
CA VAL A 406 1.53 29.47 18.65
C VAL A 406 2.05 28.30 19.49
N ALA A 407 3.28 27.88 19.23
CA ALA A 407 4.02 26.86 19.99
C ALA A 407 5.32 27.43 20.55
N THR A 408 5.85 26.76 21.59
CA THR A 408 7.18 27.02 22.12
C THR A 408 8.21 26.10 21.49
N PHE A 409 9.51 26.42 21.57
CA PHE A 409 10.59 25.54 21.08
C PHE A 409 10.59 24.13 21.69
N GLU A 410 9.99 23.95 22.86
CA GLU A 410 9.81 22.64 23.52
C GLU A 410 9.02 21.66 22.65
N ILE A 411 8.27 22.15 21.64
CA ILE A 411 7.59 21.27 20.68
C ILE A 411 8.56 20.43 19.85
N PHE A 412 9.81 20.86 19.70
CA PHE A 412 10.83 20.07 19.01
C PHE A 412 11.36 18.92 19.88
N ASP A 413 11.14 18.95 21.19
CA ASP A 413 11.54 17.87 22.11
C ASP A 413 10.59 16.66 21.98
N ASP A 414 9.33 16.90 21.58
CA ASP A 414 8.36 15.87 21.21
C ASP A 414 8.16 15.82 19.69
N LEU A 415 9.15 15.24 19.01
CA LEU A 415 9.10 15.04 17.55
C LEU A 415 7.92 14.17 17.11
N GLU A 416 7.21 13.44 17.98
CA GLU A 416 6.00 12.69 17.64
C GLU A 416 4.73 13.57 17.75
N GLY A 417 4.63 14.38 18.80
CA GLY A 417 3.56 15.36 19.01
C GLY A 417 3.62 16.51 18.01
N PHE A 418 4.82 16.98 17.66
CA PHE A 418 5.04 17.91 16.55
C PHE A 418 4.39 17.34 15.26
N GLN A 419 4.49 16.02 15.00
CA GLN A 419 3.86 15.36 13.83
C GLN A 419 2.36 15.39 13.82
N LYS A 420 1.79 15.02 14.94
CA LYS A 420 0.35 14.86 15.01
C LYS A 420 -0.36 16.21 14.97
N GLU A 421 0.22 17.24 15.59
CA GLU A 421 -0.47 18.52 15.82
C GLU A 421 -0.08 19.63 14.85
N ILE A 422 1.20 19.74 14.45
CA ILE A 422 1.66 20.77 13.52
C ILE A 422 1.65 20.24 12.08
N TRP A 423 2.02 18.98 11.83
CA TRP A 423 2.40 18.55 10.47
C TRP A 423 1.23 18.16 9.56
N THR A 424 0.11 17.70 10.10
CA THR A 424 -1.09 17.36 9.30
C THR A 424 -1.93 18.59 8.95
N GLU A 425 -1.66 19.72 9.61
CA GLU A 425 -2.49 20.90 9.55
C GLU A 425 -1.78 22.18 9.10
N SER A 426 -0.45 22.25 9.02
CA SER A 426 0.24 23.52 8.70
C SER A 426 0.26 23.85 7.22
N ASP A 427 -0.03 25.10 6.90
CA ASP A 427 0.16 25.65 5.57
C ASP A 427 1.44 26.48 5.43
N LEU A 428 1.94 27.05 6.53
CA LEU A 428 3.15 27.86 6.64
C LEU A 428 3.66 27.88 8.09
N ILE A 429 4.97 27.81 8.28
CA ILE A 429 5.60 27.84 9.61
C ILE A 429 6.54 29.05 9.71
N PHE A 430 6.35 29.85 10.74
CA PHE A 430 7.26 30.92 11.15
C PHE A 430 8.01 30.48 12.41
N ILE A 431 9.33 30.59 12.38
CA ILE A 431 10.19 30.27 13.51
C ILE A 431 10.96 31.54 13.86
N VAL A 432 10.77 32.06 15.07
CA VAL A 432 11.61 33.14 15.60
C VAL A 432 12.69 32.44 16.41
N ALA A 433 13.87 32.29 15.82
CA ALA A 433 14.91 31.44 16.39
C ALA A 433 15.60 32.15 17.56
N PRO A 434 15.49 31.64 18.81
CA PRO A 434 16.39 31.99 19.89
C PRO A 434 17.73 31.32 19.62
N GLU A 435 18.70 31.51 20.51
CA GLU A 435 20.05 30.95 20.43
C GLU A 435 20.13 29.40 20.37
N LYS A 436 18.98 28.70 20.39
CA LYS A 436 18.88 27.24 20.32
C LYS A 436 18.86 26.74 18.87
N SER A 437 19.63 25.69 18.60
CA SER A 437 19.63 24.99 17.32
C SER A 437 18.30 24.28 17.07
N ILE A 438 17.71 24.48 15.89
CA ILE A 438 16.56 23.70 15.42
C ILE A 438 17.08 22.31 15.03
N PRO A 439 16.46 21.20 15.48
CA PRO A 439 16.93 19.86 15.14
C PRO A 439 16.88 19.59 13.62
N ASP A 440 17.95 19.00 13.06
CA ASP A 440 18.10 18.76 11.61
C ASP A 440 16.92 17.96 11.01
N GLY A 441 16.38 17.00 11.77
CA GLY A 441 15.24 16.18 11.34
C GLY A 441 13.94 16.95 11.11
N VAL A 442 13.85 18.23 11.51
CA VAL A 442 12.72 19.12 11.18
C VAL A 442 12.79 19.57 9.72
N PHE A 443 13.99 19.95 9.25
CA PHE A 443 14.17 20.48 7.90
C PHE A 443 14.00 19.41 6.82
N ASP A 444 14.59 18.24 7.00
CA ASP A 444 14.39 17.06 6.13
C ASP A 444 12.91 16.76 5.91
N LYS A 445 12.13 16.79 7.00
CA LYS A 445 10.71 16.46 6.96
C LYS A 445 9.87 17.55 6.29
N CYS A 446 10.16 18.83 6.57
CA CYS A 446 9.47 19.95 5.91
C CYS A 446 9.81 20.03 4.41
N ALA A 447 11.03 19.70 4.02
CA ALA A 447 11.45 19.59 2.62
C ALA A 447 10.66 18.49 1.89
N ASN A 448 10.57 17.29 2.48
CA ASN A 448 9.83 16.16 1.91
C ASN A 448 8.33 16.45 1.71
N MET A 449 7.75 17.31 2.55
CA MET A 449 6.30 17.62 2.53
C MET A 449 5.97 18.95 1.84
N ASN A 450 6.96 19.65 1.31
CA ASN A 450 6.82 20.95 0.65
C ASN A 450 6.10 22.01 1.53
N VAL A 451 6.36 22.00 2.85
CA VAL A 451 5.83 22.99 3.80
C VAL A 451 6.84 24.12 3.95
N PRO A 452 6.51 25.36 3.58
CA PRO A 452 7.46 26.45 3.65
C PRO A 452 7.74 26.91 5.09
N ILE A 453 8.98 27.34 5.34
CA ILE A 453 9.42 27.85 6.64
C ILE A 453 10.11 29.20 6.48
N GLY A 454 9.74 30.16 7.34
CA GLY A 454 10.46 31.42 7.54
C GLY A 454 11.15 31.45 8.89
N ILE A 455 12.46 31.59 8.90
CA ILE A 455 13.27 31.65 10.12
C ILE A 455 13.71 33.10 10.33
N PHE A 456 13.47 33.65 11.51
CA PHE A 456 13.78 35.05 11.85
C PHE A 456 14.76 35.08 13.01
N SER A 457 15.96 35.65 12.77
CA SER A 457 17.03 35.75 13.76
C SER A 457 17.47 37.20 13.94
N GLY A 458 17.49 37.65 15.19
CA GLY A 458 17.89 39.01 15.57
C GLY A 458 19.40 39.29 15.50
N LYS A 459 20.23 38.26 15.28
CA LYS A 459 21.69 38.39 15.18
C LYS A 459 22.14 38.48 13.72
N GLU A 460 23.15 39.31 13.45
CA GLU A 460 23.85 39.30 12.16
C GLU A 460 24.62 37.97 12.06
N GLU A 461 24.30 37.18 11.03
CA GLU A 461 24.86 35.86 10.70
C GLU A 461 24.94 34.86 11.87
N GLN A 462 23.85 34.12 12.08
CA GLN A 462 23.98 32.78 12.65
C GLN A 462 24.14 31.78 11.52
N ASN A 463 25.22 31.00 11.55
CA ASN A 463 25.36 29.82 10.70
C ASN A 463 24.40 28.74 11.22
N PHE A 464 23.11 28.84 10.89
CA PHE A 464 22.29 27.64 10.88
C PHE A 464 22.85 26.72 9.79
N LEU A 465 23.01 25.44 10.10
CA LEU A 465 23.52 24.39 9.21
C LEU A 465 22.48 24.04 8.12
N LEU A 466 21.99 25.06 7.42
CA LEU A 466 20.95 24.98 6.41
C LEU A 466 21.50 24.92 4.99
N GLU A 467 22.83 24.92 4.83
CA GLU A 467 23.52 24.97 3.53
C GLU A 467 23.16 23.80 2.60
N GLY A 468 22.62 22.70 3.13
CA GLY A 468 22.15 21.54 2.36
C GLY A 468 20.74 21.64 1.75
N TYR A 469 19.91 22.61 2.15
CA TYR A 469 18.47 22.62 1.82
C TYR A 469 18.04 23.68 0.80
N GLY A 470 18.98 24.43 0.22
CA GLY A 470 18.65 25.50 -0.72
C GLY A 470 17.85 26.63 -0.05
N VAL A 471 18.45 27.32 0.91
CA VAL A 471 17.80 28.36 1.71
C VAL A 471 18.02 29.76 1.14
N THR A 472 16.97 30.59 1.12
CA THR A 472 17.07 32.01 0.77
C THR A 472 17.47 32.82 1.98
N LYS A 473 18.70 33.34 1.99
CA LYS A 473 19.25 34.17 3.07
C LYS A 473 19.01 35.65 2.80
N ILE A 474 18.38 36.36 3.74
CA ILE A 474 17.98 37.77 3.62
C ILE A 474 18.41 38.57 4.84
N ILE A 475 19.19 39.63 4.63
CA ILE A 475 19.44 40.64 5.66
C ILE A 475 18.27 41.62 5.66
N VAL A 476 17.73 41.92 6.84
CA VAL A 476 16.61 42.83 7.09
C VAL A 476 17.07 43.96 8.00
N LYS A 477 16.90 45.20 7.55
CA LYS A 477 17.11 46.40 8.35
C LYS A 477 15.90 47.31 8.30
N LYS A 478 15.60 47.97 9.42
CA LYS A 478 14.47 48.92 9.46
C LYS A 478 14.97 50.31 9.08
N PHE A 479 14.29 50.98 8.15
CA PHE A 479 14.69 52.32 7.71
C PHE A 479 14.45 53.34 8.83
N SER A 480 15.49 54.09 9.21
CA SER A 480 15.42 55.10 10.26
C SER A 480 14.34 56.15 9.96
N GLY A 481 13.45 56.41 10.94
CA GLY A 481 12.37 57.38 10.82
C GLY A 481 11.07 56.88 10.15
N SER A 482 10.93 55.59 9.85
CA SER A 482 9.66 55.02 9.37
C SER A 482 9.30 53.72 10.09
N GLU A 483 8.05 53.60 10.54
CA GLU A 483 7.61 52.42 11.28
C GLU A 483 7.43 51.16 10.42
N ARG A 484 7.24 51.31 9.10
CA ARG A 484 6.84 50.21 8.18
C ARG A 484 7.66 50.13 6.90
N VAL A 485 8.89 50.64 6.93
CA VAL A 485 9.80 50.57 5.78
C VAL A 485 11.02 49.77 6.18
N PHE A 486 11.28 48.72 5.42
CA PHE A 486 12.41 47.82 5.61
C PHE A 486 13.29 47.84 4.37
N CYS A 487 14.60 47.76 4.56
CA CYS A 487 15.55 47.48 3.50
C CYS A 487 15.98 46.02 3.66
N ILE A 488 15.80 45.25 2.60
CA ILE A 488 16.16 43.84 2.57
C ILE A 488 17.25 43.59 1.53
N LYS A 489 18.17 42.68 1.82
CA LYS A 489 19.23 42.26 0.90
C LYS A 489 19.24 40.74 0.79
N ASN A 490 18.99 40.24 -0.41
CA ASN A 490 19.13 38.81 -0.71
C ASN A 490 20.62 38.48 -0.89
N MET A 491 21.13 37.57 -0.08
CA MET A 491 22.56 37.24 -0.01
C MET A 491 23.04 36.38 -1.19
N LYS A 492 22.12 35.68 -1.88
CA LYS A 492 22.44 34.85 -3.04
C LYS A 492 22.70 35.68 -4.29
N ASN A 493 21.85 36.68 -4.55
CA ASN A 493 21.91 37.50 -5.77
C ASN A 493 22.36 38.95 -5.52
N GLY A 494 22.57 39.35 -4.26
CA GLY A 494 22.99 40.70 -3.88
C GLY A 494 21.92 41.78 -4.08
N LYS A 495 20.69 41.41 -4.46
CA LYS A 495 19.61 42.37 -4.73
C LYS A 495 19.16 43.03 -3.44
N ILE A 496 19.12 44.37 -3.46
CA ILE A 496 18.64 45.20 -2.36
C ILE A 496 17.29 45.80 -2.73
N GLU A 497 16.31 45.67 -1.86
CA GLU A 497 14.97 46.21 -2.03
C GLU A 497 14.54 47.02 -0.82
N LYS A 498 13.89 48.15 -1.09
CA LYS A 498 13.20 48.96 -0.09
C LYS A 498 11.73 48.56 -0.09
N CYS A 499 11.30 47.87 0.95
CA CYS A 499 9.96 47.34 1.13
C CYS A 499 9.15 48.29 2.03
N LYS A 500 8.15 48.95 1.45
CA LYS A 500 7.18 49.77 2.19
C LYS A 500 5.87 48.99 2.36
N PHE A 501 5.53 48.67 3.61
CA PHE A 501 4.30 47.96 3.93
C PHE A 501 3.13 48.93 4.14
N HIS A 502 2.00 48.65 3.52
CA HIS A 502 0.77 49.42 3.65
C HIS A 502 -0.46 48.52 3.56
N LEU A 503 -1.24 48.44 4.64
CA LEU A 503 -2.58 47.80 4.70
C LEU A 503 -2.68 46.49 3.88
N GLY A 504 -1.85 45.51 4.23
CA GLY A 504 -1.89 44.19 3.57
C GLY A 504 -1.23 44.13 2.19
N ALA A 505 -0.54 45.18 1.76
CA ALA A 505 0.27 45.21 0.54
C ALA A 505 1.72 45.62 0.85
N VAL A 506 2.64 45.24 -0.03
CA VAL A 506 4.03 45.67 0.01
C VAL A 506 4.41 46.29 -1.33
N ILE A 507 5.06 47.45 -1.28
CA ILE A 507 5.69 48.08 -2.44
C ILE A 507 7.20 47.89 -2.28
N ALA A 508 7.79 47.07 -3.15
CA ALA A 508 9.23 46.89 -3.24
C ALA A 508 9.78 47.77 -4.36
N THR A 509 10.73 48.65 -4.02
CA THR A 509 11.50 49.42 -5.01
C THR A 509 12.98 49.06 -4.91
N PRO A 510 13.78 49.22 -5.98
CA PRO A 510 15.22 49.04 -5.91
C PRO A 510 15.83 49.88 -4.78
N GLY A 511 16.70 49.28 -3.98
CA GLY A 511 17.46 49.94 -2.90
C GLY A 511 18.97 49.91 -3.17
N THR A 512 19.73 50.55 -2.28
CA THR A 512 21.18 50.67 -2.37
C THR A 512 21.89 50.22 -1.09
N GLU A 513 23.20 49.98 -1.15
CA GLU A 513 24.01 49.72 0.06
C GLU A 513 23.97 50.90 1.05
N ASP A 514 23.80 52.14 0.54
CA ASP A 514 23.58 53.33 1.35
C ASP A 514 22.24 53.29 2.11
N ASP A 515 21.22 52.63 1.56
CA ASP A 515 19.96 52.42 2.29
C ASP A 515 20.14 51.37 3.40
N MET A 516 20.95 50.32 3.15
CA MET A 516 21.31 49.31 4.14
C MET A 516 22.19 49.87 5.26
N SER A 517 23.04 50.86 4.99
CA SER A 517 23.87 51.49 6.02
C SER A 517 23.10 52.45 6.93
N LYS A 518 21.99 53.03 6.44
CA LYS A 518 21.10 53.94 7.18
C LYS A 518 19.99 53.23 7.98
N GLY A 519 19.85 51.92 7.80
CA GLY A 519 18.89 51.09 8.53
C GLY A 519 19.43 50.60 9.87
N GLU A 520 18.53 50.50 10.85
CA GLU A 520 18.79 49.97 12.21
C GLU A 520 18.71 48.44 12.29
#